data_AF-A0A382WZH5-F1
#
_entry.id   AF-A0A382WZH5-F1
#
_cell.length_a   1.000
_cell.length_b   1.000
_cell.length_c   1.000
_cell.angle_alpha   90.00
_cell.angle_beta   90.00
_cell.angle_gamma   90.00
#
_symmetry.space_group_name_H-M   'P 1'
#
loop_
_entity.id
_entity.type
_entity.pdbx_description
1 polymer ?
#
loop_
_entity_poly.entity_id
_entity_poly.type
_entity_poly.pdbx_seq_one_letter_code
_entity_poly.pdbx_strand_id
1 'polypeptide(L)'
;VTPKVADTAWVSEFAYVVGNVEIGDYASIWPGVTIRGDSPNAIIIGDYVNIQEGSVIHGDGLTIEDHVSVGHSVVVHCDLVGR
;
A
#
# COMPACT_ATOMS: atom_id res chain seq x y z
N VAL A 1 4.01 -15.30 1.70
CA VAL A 1 4.88 -14.18 2.12
C VAL A 1 4.05 -13.31 3.05
N THR A 2 4.62 -12.90 4.19
CA THR A 2 3.95 -12.01 5.16
C THR A 2 4.30 -10.57 4.82
N PRO A 3 3.33 -9.62 4.79
CA PRO A 3 3.62 -8.20 4.60
C PRO A 3 4.64 -7.70 5.62
N LYS A 4 5.57 -6.86 5.16
CA LYS A 4 6.51 -6.15 6.02
C LYS A 4 5.94 -4.76 6.28
N VAL A 5 5.73 -4.43 7.54
CA VAL A 5 5.11 -3.16 7.95
C VAL A 5 6.02 -2.51 8.96
N ALA A 6 6.40 -1.25 8.73
CA ALA A 6 7.18 -0.48 9.69
C ALA A 6 6.42 -0.32 11.02
N ASP A 7 7.14 -0.33 12.15
CA ASP A 7 6.53 -0.20 13.49
C ASP A 7 5.79 1.14 13.68
N THR A 8 6.14 2.15 12.88
CA THR A 8 5.53 3.49 12.89
C THR A 8 4.31 3.61 11.95
N ALA A 9 4.11 2.64 11.07
CA ALA A 9 2.98 2.63 10.15
C ALA A 9 1.69 2.25 10.88
N TRP A 10 0.58 2.80 10.44
CA TRP A 10 -0.75 2.44 10.94
C TRP A 10 -1.53 1.70 9.87
N VAL A 11 -1.92 0.46 10.16
CA VAL A 11 -2.76 -0.36 9.29
C VAL A 11 -4.06 -0.64 10.02
N SER A 12 -5.17 -0.20 9.46
CA SER A 12 -6.51 -0.49 9.98
C SER A 12 -6.74 -2.00 10.09
N GLU A 13 -7.38 -2.45 11.16
CA GLU A 13 -7.84 -3.83 11.30
C GLU A 13 -8.87 -4.24 10.22
N PHE A 14 -9.48 -3.25 9.57
CA PHE A 14 -10.43 -3.43 8.46
C PHE A 14 -9.78 -3.34 7.07
N ALA A 15 -8.46 -3.21 6.99
CA ALA A 15 -7.73 -3.30 5.72
C ALA A 15 -7.36 -4.76 5.42
N TYR A 16 -7.37 -5.12 4.14
CA TYR A 16 -6.89 -6.42 3.67
C TYR A 16 -5.54 -6.26 2.99
N VAL A 17 -4.46 -6.63 3.67
CA VAL A 17 -3.08 -6.55 3.16
C VAL A 17 -2.50 -7.96 3.12
N VAL A 18 -2.10 -8.44 1.94
CA VAL A 18 -1.62 -9.81 1.75
C VAL A 18 -0.47 -9.90 0.76
N GLY A 19 0.45 -10.84 1.00
CA GLY A 19 1.49 -11.21 0.05
C GLY A 19 2.80 -10.44 0.22
N ASN A 20 3.51 -10.22 -0.90
CA ASN A 20 4.77 -9.51 -0.97
C ASN A 20 4.53 -7.99 -1.01
N VAL A 21 4.28 -7.42 0.18
CA VAL A 21 4.01 -6.00 0.37
C VAL A 21 4.98 -5.45 1.41
N GLU A 22 5.56 -4.28 1.13
CA GLU A 22 6.40 -3.53 2.06
C GLU A 22 5.75 -2.16 2.30
N ILE A 23 5.57 -1.78 3.57
CA ILE A 23 4.94 -0.54 4.00
C ILE A 23 5.93 0.27 4.85
N GLY A 24 6.28 1.45 4.35
CA GLY A 24 7.27 2.37 4.92
C GLY A 24 6.81 3.10 6.19
N ASP A 25 7.73 3.89 6.74
CA ASP A 25 7.55 4.61 8.00
C ASP A 25 6.42 5.65 7.90
N TYR A 26 5.63 5.75 8.96
CA TYR A 26 4.49 6.69 9.07
C TYR A 26 3.44 6.58 7.95
N ALA A 27 3.44 5.50 7.17
CA ALA A 27 2.39 5.23 6.21
C ALA A 27 1.07 4.89 6.94
N SER A 28 -0.07 5.21 6.32
CA SER A 28 -1.40 4.91 6.87
C SER A 28 -2.28 4.20 5.86
N ILE A 29 -2.77 3.01 6.22
CA ILE A 29 -3.66 2.18 5.41
C ILE A 29 -5.05 2.15 6.05
N TRP A 30 -6.02 2.78 5.39
CA TRP A 30 -7.31 3.11 5.97
C TRP A 30 -8.34 1.97 5.81
N PRO A 31 -9.47 2.00 6.54
CA PRO A 31 -10.49 0.95 6.49
C PRO A 31 -10.96 0.62 5.07
N GLY A 32 -11.15 -0.66 4.77
CA GLY A 32 -11.64 -1.13 3.47
C GLY A 32 -10.62 -1.08 2.34
N VAL A 33 -9.37 -0.65 2.59
CA VAL A 33 -8.30 -0.76 1.60
C VAL A 33 -7.93 -2.22 1.35
N THR A 34 -7.73 -2.56 0.09
CA THR A 34 -7.20 -3.87 -0.34
C THR A 34 -5.83 -3.68 -0.99
N ILE A 35 -4.79 -4.30 -0.43
CA ILE A 35 -3.45 -4.40 -1.03
C ILE A 35 -3.14 -5.88 -1.24
N ARG A 36 -3.05 -6.29 -2.51
CA ARG A 36 -2.80 -7.69 -2.88
C ARG A 36 -1.47 -7.80 -3.63
N GLY A 37 -0.42 -8.23 -2.93
CA GLY A 37 0.90 -8.51 -3.50
C GLY A 37 1.10 -10.00 -3.77
N ASP A 38 0.29 -10.60 -4.64
CA ASP A 38 0.37 -12.03 -5.00
C ASP A 38 1.24 -12.32 -6.23
N SER A 39 1.89 -11.29 -6.78
CA SER A 39 2.85 -11.39 -7.89
C SER A 39 4.30 -11.63 -7.39
N PRO A 40 5.24 -12.05 -8.27
CA PRO A 40 6.62 -12.29 -7.87
C PRO A 40 7.35 -11.05 -7.32
N ASN A 41 7.11 -9.88 -7.92
CA ASN A 41 7.73 -8.63 -7.48
C ASN A 41 6.89 -7.96 -6.39
N ALA A 42 7.56 -7.24 -5.48
CA ALA A 42 6.92 -6.62 -4.32
C ALA A 42 6.06 -5.40 -4.71
N ILE A 43 5.03 -5.14 -3.91
CA ILE A 43 4.40 -3.82 -3.84
C ILE A 43 5.11 -3.03 -2.74
N ILE A 44 5.70 -1.90 -3.11
CA ILE A 44 6.39 -0.99 -2.20
C ILE A 44 5.51 0.23 -1.95
N ILE A 45 5.15 0.46 -0.69
CA ILE A 45 4.48 1.67 -0.22
C ILE A 45 5.52 2.49 0.56
N GLY A 46 5.88 3.66 0.04
CA GLY A 46 6.88 4.55 0.62
C GLY A 46 6.49 5.18 1.95
N ASP A 47 7.40 5.99 2.48
CA ASP A 47 7.24 6.66 3.77
C ASP A 47 6.19 7.78 3.67
N TYR A 48 5.45 8.01 4.75
CA TYR A 48 4.42 9.05 4.83
C TYR A 48 3.31 8.94 3.76
N VAL A 49 3.14 7.76 3.14
CA VAL A 49 2.04 7.51 2.21
C VAL A 49 0.73 7.30 2.96
N ASN A 50 -0.37 7.86 2.46
CA ASN A 50 -1.71 7.46 2.93
C ASN A 50 -2.49 6.81 1.79
N ILE A 51 -3.11 5.67 2.08
CA ILE A 51 -4.03 4.98 1.19
C ILE A 51 -5.39 4.98 1.86
N GLN A 52 -6.29 5.79 1.31
CA GLN A 52 -7.59 6.08 1.91
C GLN A 52 -8.65 5.04 1.54
N GLU A 53 -9.77 5.11 2.24
CA GLU A 53 -10.80 4.09 2.34
C GLU A 53 -11.28 3.53 0.99
N GLY A 54 -11.49 2.23 0.96
CA GLY A 54 -12.03 1.52 -0.20
C GLY A 54 -11.09 1.46 -1.41
N SER A 55 -9.86 1.95 -1.31
CA SER A 55 -8.89 1.89 -2.40
C SER A 55 -8.39 0.47 -2.63
N VAL A 56 -8.04 0.16 -3.88
CA VAL A 56 -7.50 -1.14 -4.29
C VAL A 56 -6.12 -0.95 -4.91
N ILE A 57 -5.14 -1.65 -4.37
CA ILE A 57 -3.74 -1.60 -4.77
C ILE A 57 -3.30 -3.00 -5.23
N HIS A 58 -2.82 -3.10 -6.46
CA HIS A 58 -2.33 -4.35 -7.03
C HIS A 58 -1.25 -4.04 -8.09
N GLY A 59 -0.32 -4.95 -8.30
CA GLY A 59 0.71 -4.80 -9.34
C GLY A 59 1.77 -5.89 -9.24
N ASP A 60 2.65 -5.92 -10.24
CA ASP A 60 3.83 -6.77 -10.26
C ASP A 60 5.07 -5.87 -10.25
N GLY A 61 5.49 -5.45 -9.05
CA GLY A 61 6.60 -4.50 -8.88
C GLY A 61 6.16 -3.05 -8.73
N LEU A 62 4.92 -2.81 -8.29
CA LEU A 62 4.40 -1.46 -8.02
C LEU A 62 5.21 -0.75 -6.94
N THR A 63 5.66 0.47 -7.22
CA THR A 63 6.18 1.40 -6.20
C THR A 63 5.29 2.63 -6.08
N ILE A 64 4.88 2.97 -4.85
CA ILE A 64 4.27 4.26 -4.50
C ILE A 64 5.33 5.04 -3.71
N GLU A 65 5.79 6.16 -4.25
CA GLU A 65 6.84 6.97 -3.64
C GLU A 65 6.38 7.68 -2.36
N ASP A 66 7.35 8.16 -1.59
CA ASP A 66 7.13 8.85 -0.33
C ASP A 66 6.20 10.05 -0.48
N HIS A 67 5.41 10.32 0.56
CA HIS A 67 4.48 11.45 0.66
C HIS A 67 3.33 11.46 -0.36
N VAL A 68 3.08 10.37 -1.09
CA VAL A 68 1.90 10.24 -1.95
C VAL A 68 0.62 10.08 -1.12
N SER A 69 -0.46 10.71 -1.56
CA SER A 69 -1.80 10.51 -1.02
C SER A 69 -2.69 9.83 -2.06
N VAL A 70 -3.06 8.58 -1.81
CA VAL A 70 -4.04 7.84 -2.60
C VAL A 70 -5.41 8.09 -1.96
N GLY A 71 -6.23 8.90 -2.62
CA GLY A 71 -7.55 9.30 -2.14
C GLY A 71 -8.56 8.15 -2.06
N HIS A 72 -9.73 8.43 -1.51
CA HIS A 72 -10.78 7.43 -1.32
C HIS A 72 -11.18 6.71 -2.64
N SER A 73 -11.40 5.40 -2.56
CA SER A 73 -11.89 4.55 -3.67
C SER A 73 -11.03 4.60 -4.94
N VAL A 74 -9.73 4.87 -4.81
CA VAL A 74 -8.81 4.85 -5.95
C VAL A 74 -8.38 3.42 -6.26
N VAL A 75 -8.24 3.11 -7.54
CA VAL A 75 -7.60 1.87 -8.00
C VAL A 75 -6.21 2.20 -8.52
N VAL A 76 -5.17 1.64 -7.90
CA VAL A 76 -3.79 1.71 -8.39
C VAL A 76 -3.41 0.34 -8.92
N HIS A 77 -3.13 0.29 -10.23
CA HIS A 77 -2.63 -0.90 -10.92
C HIS A 77 -1.63 -0.51 -12.00
N CYS A 78 -0.41 -0.18 -11.58
CA CYS A 78 0.69 0.26 -12.43
C CYS A 78 2.03 -0.15 -11.82
N ASP A 79 3.13 0.30 -12.43
CA ASP A 79 4.49 0.01 -11.93
C ASP A 79 5.01 1.12 -10.99
N LEU A 80 4.54 2.36 -11.16
CA LEU A 80 5.00 3.51 -10.38
C LEU A 80 3.89 4.55 -10.18
N VAL A 81 3.76 5.05 -8.95
CA VAL A 81 3.10 6.32 -8.60
C VAL A 81 4.15 7.22 -7.96
N GLY A 82 4.63 8.19 -8.73
CA GLY A 82 5.61 9.17 -8.25
C GLY A 82 4.95 10.36 -7.56
N ARG A 83 5.76 11.19 -6.91
CA ARG A 83 5.32 12.47 -6.34
C ARG A 83 5.10 13.57 -7.40
#